data_AF-G1QBQ5-F1
#
_entry.id   AF-G1QBQ5-F1
#
_cell.length_a   1.000
_cell.length_b   1.000
_cell.length_c   1.000
_cell.angle_alpha   90.00
_cell.angle_beta   90.00
_cell.angle_gamma   90.00
#
_symmetry.space_group_name_H-M   'P 1'
#
loop_
_entity.id
_entity.type
_entity.pdbx_description
1 polymer ?
#
loop_
_entity_poly.entity_id
_entity_poly.type
_entity_poly.pdbx_seq_one_letter_code
_entity_poly.pdbx_strand_id
1 'polypeptide(L)' 'GSPYTWWVGKANEKHYYWGGSGPGIQKCACGIERNCTDPKYYCNCDADYKQ' A
#
# COMPACT_ATOMS: atom_id res chain seq x y z
N GLY A 1 -13.72 -6.59 -1.64
CA GLY A 1 -13.15 -7.78 -0.99
C GLY A 1 -12.20 -7.33 0.09
N SER A 2 -12.07 -8.10 1.17
CA SER A 2 -11.12 -7.80 2.25
C SER A 2 -9.67 -7.85 1.72
N PRO A 3 -8.76 -7.04 2.25
CA PRO A 3 -7.38 -7.02 1.77
C PRO A 3 -6.71 -8.34 2.15
N TYR A 4 -5.94 -8.92 1.21
CA TYR A 4 -5.28 -10.21 1.41
C TYR A 4 -4.10 -10.14 2.39
N THR A 5 -3.64 -8.93 2.77
CA THR A 5 -2.49 -8.72 3.66
C THR A 5 -2.66 -7.46 4.51
N TRP A 6 -2.05 -7.44 5.70
CA TRP A 6 -1.99 -6.32 6.65
C TRP A 6 -0.62 -6.30 7.34
N TRP A 7 -0.22 -5.14 7.88
CA TRP A 7 0.93 -5.05 8.79
C TRP A 7 0.47 -4.73 10.21
N VAL A 8 1.32 -5.04 11.19
CA VAL A 8 1.04 -4.81 12.61
C VAL A 8 1.93 -3.69 13.12
N GLY A 9 1.32 -2.65 13.66
CA GLY A 9 2.01 -1.50 14.23
C GLY A 9 2.61 -1.78 15.60
N LYS A 10 3.35 -0.79 16.13
CA LYS A 10 4.06 -0.92 17.41
C LYS A 10 3.11 -1.14 18.59
N ALA A 11 1.89 -0.60 18.55
CA ALA A 11 0.88 -0.81 19.57
C ALA A 11 0.04 -2.08 19.32
N ASN A 12 0.53 -3.00 18.48
CA ASN A 12 -0.12 -4.25 18.09
C ASN A 12 -1.45 -4.05 17.34
N GLU A 13 -1.61 -2.89 16.72
CA GLU A 13 -2.77 -2.53 15.92
C GLU A 13 -2.59 -3.01 14.47
N LYS A 14 -3.67 -3.54 13.87
CA LYS A 14 -3.66 -3.98 12.47
C LYS A 14 -3.90 -2.80 11.55
N HIS A 15 -2.97 -2.59 10.62
CA HIS A 15 -3.06 -1.57 9.59
C HIS A 15 -3.28 -2.21 8.23
N TYR A 16 -4.35 -1.76 7.57
CA TYR A 16 -4.78 -2.25 6.27
C TYR A 16 -4.39 -1.32 5.11
N TYR A 17 -3.62 -0.29 5.42
CA TYR A 17 -3.05 0.66 4.47
C TYR A 17 -1.53 0.50 4.43
N TRP A 18 -0.92 1.04 3.39
CA TRP A 18 0.46 0.74 3.00
C TRP A 18 1.22 2.03 2.70
N GLY A 19 2.54 1.97 2.46
CA GLY A 19 3.43 3.14 2.31
C GLY A 19 2.78 4.33 1.59
N GLY A 20 2.76 5.49 2.28
CA GLY A 20 2.22 6.76 1.78
C GLY A 20 0.69 6.87 1.69
N SER A 21 -0.06 5.80 1.97
CA SER A 21 -1.52 5.76 1.90
C SER A 21 -2.17 6.01 3.26
N GLY A 22 -3.37 6.59 3.24
CA GLY A 22 -4.14 6.90 4.44
C GLY A 22 -4.93 5.71 5.01
N PRO A 23 -5.35 5.78 6.28
CA PRO A 23 -6.20 4.76 6.90
C PRO A 23 -7.47 4.51 6.09
N GLY A 24 -7.83 3.23 5.90
CA GLY A 24 -9.01 2.82 5.15
C GLY A 24 -8.76 2.57 3.66
N ILE A 25 -7.60 2.96 3.13
CA ILE A 25 -7.23 2.69 1.74
C ILE A 25 -6.32 1.46 1.67
N GLN A 26 -6.82 0.40 1.04
CA GLN A 26 -6.13 -0.89 0.89
C GLN A 26 -5.14 -0.91 -0.28
N LYS A 27 -4.48 0.22 -0.54
CA LYS A 27 -3.51 0.44 -1.62
C LYS A 27 -2.37 1.32 -1.08
N CYS A 28 -1.22 1.28 -1.75
CA CYS A 28 -0.12 2.21 -1.51
C CYS A 28 -0.41 3.57 -2.17
N ALA A 29 0.31 4.63 -1.79
CA ALA A 29 0.15 5.96 -2.39
C ALA A 29 0.22 5.92 -3.92
N CYS A 30 1.26 5.24 -4.45
CA CYS A 30 1.47 5.09 -5.87
C CYS A 30 0.26 4.46 -6.58
N GLY A 31 -0.42 3.50 -5.92
CA GLY A 31 -1.57 2.78 -6.46
C GLY A 31 -2.85 3.61 -6.47
N ILE A 32 -2.90 4.69 -5.69
CA ILE A 32 -3.94 5.71 -5.72
C ILE A 32 -3.63 6.70 -6.85
N GLU A 33 -2.39 7.18 -6.91
CA GLU A 33 -1.92 8.16 -7.91
C GLU A 33 -1.70 7.57 -9.30
N ARG A 34 -1.69 6.23 -9.42
CA ARG A 34 -1.38 5.47 -10.65
C ARG A 34 0.00 5.79 -11.22
N ASN A 35 0.97 6.11 -10.37
CA ASN A 35 2.32 6.50 -10.78
C ASN A 35 3.37 5.39 -10.56
N CYS A 36 2.93 4.19 -10.21
CA CYS A 36 3.83 3.12 -9.82
C CYS A 36 4.73 2.64 -10.97
N THR A 37 5.87 2.06 -10.60
CA THR A 37 6.90 1.59 -11.55
C THR A 37 6.35 0.66 -12.64
N ASP A 38 5.41 -0.23 -12.31
CA ASP A 38 4.66 -1.01 -13.31
C ASP A 38 3.14 -0.78 -13.14
N PRO A 39 2.48 -0.07 -14.06
CA PRO A 39 1.05 0.23 -13.98
C PRO A 39 0.15 -1.01 -14.19
N LYS A 40 0.71 -2.16 -14.59
CA LYS A 40 -0.02 -3.40 -14.87
C LYS A 40 -0.39 -4.17 -13.60
N TYR A 41 0.25 -3.89 -12.46
CA TYR A 41 0.05 -4.59 -11.20
C TYR A 41 -0.66 -3.72 -10.15
N TYR A 42 -1.39 -4.37 -9.23
CA TYR A 42 -1.81 -3.73 -7.99
C TYR A 42 -0.56 -3.46 -7.17
N CYS A 43 -0.19 -2.21 -7.03
CA CYS A 43 1.14 -1.89 -6.56
C CYS A 43 1.32 -2.05 -5.06
N ASN A 44 2.48 -2.62 -4.73
CA ASN A 44 3.02 -2.82 -3.40
C ASN A 44 3.77 -1.57 -2.90
N CYS A 45 4.15 -1.56 -1.62
CA CYS A 45 4.77 -0.38 -0.98
C CYS A 45 6.12 -0.03 -1.59
N ASP A 46 6.80 -1.04 -2.12
CA ASP A 46 8.12 -0.98 -2.73
C ASP A 46 8.08 -0.56 -4.20
N ALA A 47 6.89 -0.46 -4.82
CA ALA A 47 6.74 0.06 -6.18
C ALA A 47 7.04 1.57 -6.30
N ASP A 48 7.14 2.29 -5.17
CA ASP A 48 7.61 3.67 -5.09
C ASP A 48 9.15 3.79 -5.16
N TYR A 49 9.89 2.68 -5.10
CA TYR A 49 11.35 2.70 -5.15
C TYR A 49 11.83 2.94 -6.59
N LYS A 50 12.10 4.20 -6.93
CA LYS A 50 12.90 4.54 -8.11
C LYS A 50 14.35 4.14 -7.82
N GLN A 51 14.86 3.14 -8.54
CA GLN A 51 16.26 2.71 -8.45
C GLN A 51 17.22 3.85 -8.84
#